data_AF-A0A423U3F7-F1
#
_entry.id   AF-A0A423U3F7-F1
#
_cell.length_a   1.000
_cell.length_b   1.000
_cell.length_c   1.000
_cell.angle_alpha   90.00
_cell.angle_beta   90.00
_cell.angle_gamma   90.00
#
_symmetry.space_group_name_H-M   'P 1'
#
loop_
_entity.id
_entity.type
_entity.pdbx_description
1 polymer ?
#
loop_
_entity_poly.entity_id
_entity_poly.type
_entity_poly.pdbx_seq_one_letter_code
_entity_poly.pdbx_strand_id
1 'polypeptide(L)'
;MVMFLIDWITAFITFIIIIALYLFVAYRKPDVNWGSSTQAQTYVSALKSTLDLITVEEHVKNYRPQLLVLSGAPGTRPPLLDFAHTITKNISLLACGHVIQGPQTQRVRNSLSRRAYNWLSRHKIRAFYSIVEANNLEEGSRNLFQLVGLGKLRPNIVLLGYKSNWAKCDRLELRSYFNTLHEALDMYYGVAILRVPQGLDYSQVVEDEDTPVVMNGNETTGAAVAEEIKRNQSAGQLSQDGTGSEASTPPGSPQAERAGTAAVTSEPSGVEALKRRASLANLYRGPGGVELGKDVLNNITTFRRKQKKGTIDVWWLYDDGGLTLLLPYILTTRSQWSNCNLRVFALANRKDELDMEQRSMANLLAKFRIDYSDVIVIPDVAKKAAESSRMEFDQLIEDFKAKSNVEIDKENEGVVISEAELLGQREKTNRHVRLRELLLENSRDASLVVMYAKL
;
A
#
# COMPACT_ATOMS: atom_id res chain seq x y z
N MET A 1 52.29 7.77 -3.05
CA MET A 1 53.35 8.72 -3.47
C MET A 1 54.67 8.02 -3.76
N VAL A 2 55.23 7.22 -2.85
CA VAL A 2 56.52 6.53 -3.06
C VAL A 2 56.52 5.66 -4.34
N MET A 3 55.42 4.96 -4.65
CA MET A 3 55.27 4.16 -5.87
C MET A 3 55.37 4.98 -7.17
N PHE A 4 54.85 6.22 -7.18
CA PHE A 4 54.95 7.13 -8.33
C PHE A 4 56.34 7.79 -8.46
N LEU A 5 57.08 7.90 -7.37
CA LEU A 5 58.44 8.43 -7.34
C LEU A 5 59.48 7.46 -7.90
N ILE A 6 59.23 6.15 -7.78
CA ILE A 6 60.13 5.10 -8.27
C ILE A 6 59.89 4.87 -9.77
N ASP A 7 58.65 4.57 -10.16
CA ASP A 7 58.28 4.38 -11.56
C ASP A 7 56.79 4.72 -11.77
N TRP A 8 56.57 5.87 -12.38
CA TRP A 8 55.23 6.41 -12.61
C TRP A 8 54.42 5.60 -13.64
N ILE A 9 55.09 4.88 -14.56
CA ILE A 9 54.41 4.10 -15.61
C ILE A 9 53.81 2.83 -15.00
N THR A 10 54.61 2.06 -14.26
CA THR A 10 54.11 0.86 -13.56
C THR A 10 53.11 1.21 -12.47
N ALA A 11 53.27 2.36 -11.80
CA ALA A 11 52.29 2.86 -10.84
C ALA A 11 50.92 3.15 -11.48
N PHE A 12 50.91 3.70 -12.70
CA PHE A 12 49.67 3.96 -13.42
C PHE A 12 48.99 2.67 -13.91
N ILE A 13 49.79 1.72 -14.43
CA ILE A 13 49.29 0.40 -14.87
C ILE A 13 48.66 -0.35 -13.69
N THR A 14 49.33 -0.39 -12.55
CA THR A 14 48.80 -1.06 -11.34
C THR A 14 47.52 -0.40 -10.84
N PHE A 15 47.42 0.93 -10.87
CA PHE A 15 46.19 1.63 -10.50
C PHE A 15 45.02 1.31 -11.45
N ILE A 16 45.28 1.24 -12.76
CA ILE A 16 44.27 0.80 -13.74
C ILE A 16 43.83 -0.64 -13.46
N ILE A 17 44.76 -1.55 -13.18
CA ILE A 17 44.44 -2.95 -12.85
C ILE A 17 43.58 -3.02 -11.58
N ILE A 18 43.91 -2.26 -10.53
CA ILE A 18 43.14 -2.21 -9.29
C ILE A 18 41.73 -1.66 -9.54
N ILE A 19 41.58 -0.59 -10.32
CA ILE A 19 40.26 -0.05 -10.70
C ILE A 19 39.48 -1.08 -11.53
N ALA A 20 40.13 -1.75 -12.48
CA ALA A 20 39.49 -2.77 -13.31
C ALA A 20 39.02 -3.96 -12.47
N LEU A 21 39.83 -4.43 -11.51
CA LEU A 21 39.44 -5.48 -10.56
C LEU A 21 38.32 -5.01 -9.63
N TYR A 22 38.39 -3.78 -9.12
CA TYR A 22 37.33 -3.21 -8.30
C TYR A 22 36.01 -3.12 -9.06
N LEU A 23 36.02 -2.58 -10.29
CA LEU A 23 34.85 -2.52 -11.16
C LEU A 23 34.34 -3.91 -11.54
N PHE A 24 35.24 -4.87 -11.77
CA PHE A 24 34.86 -6.26 -12.06
C PHE A 24 34.11 -6.90 -10.88
N VAL A 25 34.62 -6.76 -9.66
CA VAL A 25 33.95 -7.26 -8.44
C VAL A 25 32.63 -6.52 -8.20
N ALA A 26 32.62 -5.19 -8.32
CA ALA A 26 31.43 -4.36 -8.13
C ALA A 26 30.33 -4.66 -9.17
N TYR A 27 30.70 -5.00 -10.41
CA TYR A 27 29.77 -5.33 -11.48
C TYR A 27 29.27 -6.78 -11.42
N ARG A 28 30.14 -7.74 -11.09
CA ARG A 28 29.72 -9.15 -11.00
C ARG A 28 28.93 -9.48 -9.74
N LYS A 29 29.15 -8.79 -8.62
CA LYS A 29 28.55 -9.10 -7.30
C LYS A 29 28.44 -10.62 -7.06
N PRO A 30 29.56 -11.36 -7.08
CA PRO A 30 29.51 -12.81 -6.91
C PRO A 30 28.87 -13.16 -5.56
N ASP A 31 27.88 -14.05 -5.57
CA ASP A 31 27.28 -14.57 -4.35
C ASP A 31 28.29 -15.47 -3.64
N VAL A 32 28.87 -14.98 -2.54
CA VAL A 32 29.85 -15.72 -1.74
C VAL A 32 29.14 -16.34 -0.53
N ASN A 33 29.32 -17.64 -0.38
CA ASN A 33 28.62 -18.56 0.52
C ASN A 33 29.09 -18.49 2.00
N TRP A 34 30.08 -17.65 2.32
CA TRP A 34 30.63 -17.48 3.68
C TRP A 34 30.21 -16.15 4.33
N GLY A 35 29.18 -15.49 3.79
CA GLY A 35 28.81 -14.13 4.16
C GLY A 35 29.75 -13.11 3.50
N SER A 36 29.20 -12.09 2.85
CA SER A 36 30.03 -11.05 2.25
C SER A 36 30.38 -9.99 3.30
N SER A 37 31.65 -9.58 3.41
CA SER A 37 32.05 -8.42 4.24
C SER A 37 31.24 -7.16 3.89
N THR A 38 30.75 -7.06 2.64
CA THR A 38 29.87 -5.96 2.19
C THR A 38 28.46 -6.03 2.79
N GLN A 39 27.93 -7.23 3.01
CA GLN A 39 26.63 -7.43 3.67
C GLN A 39 26.73 -7.06 5.15
N ALA A 40 27.81 -7.46 5.83
CA ALA A 40 28.07 -7.09 7.22
C ALA A 40 28.16 -5.56 7.39
N GLN A 41 28.87 -4.88 6.49
CA GLN A 41 28.96 -3.41 6.51
C GLN A 41 27.61 -2.73 6.26
N THR A 42 26.77 -3.30 5.38
CA THR A 42 25.44 -2.76 5.10
C THR A 42 24.56 -2.80 6.35
N TYR A 43 24.60 -3.91 7.11
CA TYR A 43 23.88 -4.03 8.38
C TYR A 43 24.32 -2.98 9.39
N VAL A 44 25.63 -2.85 9.61
CA VAL A 44 26.18 -1.86 10.56
C VAL A 44 25.80 -0.43 10.16
N SER A 45 25.87 -0.12 8.86
CA SER A 45 25.46 1.19 8.35
C SER A 45 23.98 1.45 8.59
N ALA A 46 23.10 0.48 8.33
CA ALA A 46 21.66 0.63 8.54
C ALA A 46 21.33 0.81 10.03
N LEU A 47 21.97 0.03 10.90
CA LEU A 47 21.79 0.13 12.35
C LEU A 47 22.21 1.52 12.86
N LYS A 48 23.42 1.97 12.48
CA LYS A 48 23.93 3.29 12.89
C LYS A 48 23.00 4.41 12.42
N SER A 49 22.61 4.42 11.15
CA SER A 49 21.68 5.44 10.61
C SER A 49 20.32 5.43 11.33
N THR A 50 19.83 4.26 11.74
CA THR A 50 18.55 4.15 12.46
C THR A 50 18.67 4.68 13.89
N LEU A 51 19.78 4.42 14.56
CA LEU A 51 20.06 4.97 15.90
C LEU A 51 20.26 6.48 15.86
N ASP A 52 21.02 6.98 14.87
CA ASP A 52 21.22 8.42 14.67
C ASP A 52 19.88 9.13 14.46
N LEU A 53 18.95 8.51 13.71
CA LEU A 53 17.62 9.07 13.47
C LEU A 53 16.83 9.32 14.76
N ILE A 54 17.01 8.49 15.81
CA ILE A 54 16.31 8.66 17.09
C ILE A 54 16.62 10.02 17.71
N THR A 55 17.84 10.53 17.54
CA THR A 55 18.28 11.81 18.12
C THR A 55 17.72 13.03 17.39
N VAL A 56 17.23 12.87 16.16
CA VAL A 56 16.74 13.99 15.32
C VAL A 56 15.37 14.45 15.80
N GLU A 57 15.22 15.70 16.20
CA GLU A 57 13.92 16.25 16.63
C GLU A 57 12.86 16.20 15.52
N GLU A 58 11.62 15.91 15.92
CA GLU A 58 10.49 15.89 15.01
C GLU A 58 10.04 17.32 14.70
N HIS A 59 9.93 17.65 13.41
CA HIS A 59 9.46 18.96 12.96
C HIS A 59 8.40 18.78 11.88
N VAL A 60 7.33 19.58 11.92
CA VAL A 60 6.19 19.48 11.00
C VAL A 60 6.59 19.55 9.53
N LYS A 61 7.60 20.36 9.17
CA LYS A 61 8.15 20.45 7.81
C LYS A 61 8.89 19.19 7.33
N ASN A 62 9.34 18.36 8.26
CA ASN A 62 10.04 17.10 7.99
C ASN A 62 9.09 15.90 8.02
N TYR A 63 7.78 16.12 8.20
CA TYR A 63 6.80 15.06 8.14
C TYR A 63 6.94 14.26 6.84
N ARG A 64 6.91 12.94 6.98
CA ARG A 64 6.95 11.98 5.88
C ARG A 64 5.79 11.01 6.07
N PRO A 65 4.95 10.78 5.04
CA PRO A 65 3.91 9.78 5.13
C PRO A 65 4.56 8.39 5.11
N GLN A 66 4.52 7.69 6.25
CA GLN A 66 5.03 6.34 6.44
C GLN A 66 3.83 5.40 6.52
N LEU A 67 3.64 4.56 5.49
CA LEU A 67 2.41 3.82 5.31
C LEU A 67 2.55 2.37 5.80
N LEU A 68 1.59 1.94 6.61
CA LEU A 68 1.26 0.54 6.83
C LEU A 68 0.02 0.19 6.02
N VAL A 69 0.17 -0.66 5.01
CA VAL A 69 -0.93 -1.08 4.13
C VAL A 69 -1.43 -2.42 4.61
N LEU A 70 -2.70 -2.51 4.99
CA LEU A 70 -3.34 -3.79 5.31
C LEU A 70 -3.76 -4.49 4.02
N SER A 71 -2.76 -4.91 3.23
CA SER A 71 -2.98 -5.56 1.94
C SER A 71 -3.36 -7.03 2.07
N GLY A 72 -2.94 -7.70 3.14
CA GLY A 72 -2.81 -9.16 3.14
C GLY A 72 -1.59 -9.58 2.33
N ALA A 73 -1.65 -10.74 1.69
CA ALA A 73 -0.65 -11.13 0.70
C ALA A 73 -0.55 -10.08 -0.44
N PRO A 74 0.66 -9.61 -0.83
CA PRO A 74 0.79 -8.51 -1.79
C PRO A 74 0.07 -8.71 -3.13
N GLY A 75 -0.02 -9.96 -3.59
CA GLY A 75 -0.67 -10.32 -4.86
C GLY A 75 -2.20 -10.24 -4.85
N THR A 76 -2.87 -10.24 -3.68
CA THR A 76 -4.34 -10.25 -3.62
C THR A 76 -4.95 -8.88 -3.87
N ARG A 77 -4.28 -7.80 -3.43
CA ARG A 77 -4.75 -6.43 -3.61
C ARG A 77 -3.70 -5.49 -4.24
N PRO A 78 -3.23 -5.77 -5.48
CA PRO A 78 -2.16 -4.99 -6.07
C PRO A 78 -2.47 -3.49 -6.23
N PRO A 79 -3.68 -3.04 -6.61
CA PRO A 79 -3.97 -1.61 -6.74
C PRO A 79 -3.78 -0.83 -5.43
N LEU A 80 -4.09 -1.45 -4.28
CA LEU A 80 -3.94 -0.83 -2.97
C LEU A 80 -2.46 -0.54 -2.69
N LEU A 81 -1.61 -1.51 -2.98
CA LEU A 81 -0.17 -1.41 -2.77
C LEU A 81 0.50 -0.49 -3.80
N ASP A 82 0.08 -0.54 -5.06
CA ASP A 82 0.55 0.38 -6.10
C ASP A 82 0.20 1.85 -5.77
N PHE A 83 -1.00 2.09 -5.22
CA PHE A 83 -1.40 3.41 -4.73
C PHE A 83 -0.50 3.88 -3.58
N ALA A 84 -0.29 3.03 -2.57
CA ALA A 84 0.61 3.33 -1.44
C ALA A 84 2.06 3.59 -1.89
N HIS A 85 2.53 2.83 -2.87
CA HIS A 85 3.84 3.02 -3.48
C HIS A 85 3.94 4.34 -4.23
N THR A 86 2.86 4.79 -4.87
CA THR A 86 2.81 6.10 -5.55
C THR A 86 2.98 7.26 -4.56
N ILE A 87 2.39 7.15 -3.37
CA ILE A 87 2.55 8.12 -2.27
C ILE A 87 4.00 8.12 -1.77
N THR A 88 4.51 6.96 -1.36
CA THR A 88 5.83 6.87 -0.71
C THR A 88 7.01 7.05 -1.67
N LYS A 89 6.90 6.61 -2.94
CA LYS A 89 7.91 6.65 -4.02
C LYS A 89 9.33 6.27 -3.56
N ASN A 90 9.41 5.34 -2.60
CA ASN A 90 10.65 4.91 -1.93
C ASN A 90 11.42 5.99 -1.15
N ILE A 91 10.79 7.12 -0.87
CA ILE A 91 11.34 8.21 -0.04
C ILE A 91 10.90 8.01 1.41
N SER A 92 9.76 7.35 1.60
CA SER A 92 9.20 7.03 2.91
C SER A 92 9.06 5.53 3.12
N LEU A 93 8.93 5.13 4.39
CA LEU A 93 8.62 3.77 4.79
C LEU A 93 7.29 3.31 4.18
N LEU A 94 7.30 2.11 3.62
CA LEU A 94 6.12 1.37 3.17
C LEU A 94 6.20 -0.03 3.76
N ALA A 95 5.20 -0.45 4.51
CA ALA A 95 5.07 -1.78 5.08
C ALA A 95 3.75 -2.41 4.66
N CYS A 96 3.77 -3.69 4.32
CA CYS A 96 2.60 -4.50 3.99
C CYS A 96 2.28 -5.40 5.18
N GLY A 97 1.12 -5.19 5.79
CA GLY A 97 0.59 -6.02 6.87
C GLY A 97 -0.25 -7.17 6.34
N HIS A 98 0.02 -8.37 6.82
CA HIS A 98 -0.77 -9.57 6.54
C HIS A 98 -1.16 -10.26 7.84
N VAL A 99 -2.46 -10.23 8.15
CA VAL A 99 -3.05 -10.97 9.26
C VAL A 99 -3.48 -12.34 8.76
N ILE A 100 -2.95 -13.40 9.38
CA ILE A 100 -3.31 -14.79 9.08
C ILE A 100 -4.11 -15.34 10.25
N GLN A 101 -5.20 -16.02 9.93
CA GLN A 101 -6.03 -16.68 10.93
C GLN A 101 -5.41 -18.01 11.37
N GLY A 102 -5.26 -18.17 12.68
CA GLY A 102 -4.75 -19.38 13.30
C GLY A 102 -3.22 -19.55 13.26
N PRO A 103 -2.69 -20.49 14.05
CA PRO A 103 -1.26 -20.67 14.22
C PRO A 103 -0.60 -21.22 12.96
N GLN A 104 0.56 -20.66 12.60
CA GLN A 104 1.33 -21.10 11.43
C GLN A 104 2.69 -21.66 11.84
N THR A 105 3.15 -22.68 11.11
CA THR A 105 4.52 -23.18 11.34
C THR A 105 5.55 -22.18 10.82
N GLN A 106 6.72 -22.12 11.44
CA GLN A 106 7.80 -21.21 11.02
C GLN A 106 8.20 -21.41 9.55
N ARG A 107 8.07 -22.63 9.02
CA ARG A 107 8.36 -22.93 7.61
C ARG A 107 7.38 -22.24 6.67
N VAL A 108 6.09 -22.29 6.99
CA VAL A 108 5.04 -21.61 6.23
C VAL A 108 5.25 -20.10 6.26
N ARG A 109 5.57 -19.53 7.43
CA ARG A 109 5.91 -18.10 7.57
C ARG A 109 7.08 -17.67 6.68
N ASN A 110 8.15 -18.46 6.67
CA ASN A 110 9.32 -18.19 5.83
C ASN A 110 8.98 -18.29 4.33
N SER A 111 8.18 -19.29 3.95
CA SER A 111 7.71 -19.44 2.56
C SER A 111 6.87 -18.23 2.12
N LEU A 112 5.87 -17.86 2.91
CA LEU A 112 5.01 -16.69 2.67
C LEU A 112 5.83 -15.39 2.55
N SER A 113 6.79 -15.19 3.45
CA SER A 113 7.67 -14.02 3.43
C SER A 113 8.51 -13.97 2.16
N ARG A 114 9.10 -15.10 1.76
CA ARG A 114 9.87 -15.21 0.52
C ARG A 114 9.00 -14.90 -0.71
N ARG A 115 7.80 -15.48 -0.80
CA ARG A 115 6.85 -15.20 -1.89
C ARG A 115 6.48 -13.73 -1.96
N ALA A 116 6.15 -13.12 -0.82
CA ALA A 116 5.85 -11.70 -0.74
C ALA A 116 7.01 -10.81 -1.23
N TYR A 117 8.24 -11.05 -0.78
CA TYR A 117 9.41 -10.28 -1.22
C TYR A 117 9.76 -10.52 -2.70
N ASN A 118 9.59 -11.75 -3.21
CA ASN A 118 9.74 -12.06 -4.62
C ASN A 118 8.74 -11.24 -5.46
N TRP A 119 7.46 -11.26 -5.07
CA TRP A 119 6.41 -10.50 -5.73
C TRP A 119 6.73 -8.99 -5.73
N LEU A 120 7.09 -8.42 -4.57
CA LEU A 120 7.46 -7.01 -4.41
C LEU A 120 8.65 -6.63 -5.31
N SER A 121 9.67 -7.49 -5.38
CA SER A 121 10.85 -7.30 -6.22
C SER A 121 10.51 -7.29 -7.71
N ARG A 122 9.74 -8.28 -8.19
CA ARG A 122 9.24 -8.34 -9.58
C ARG A 122 8.43 -7.09 -9.93
N HIS A 123 7.61 -6.62 -8.99
CA HIS A 123 6.78 -5.43 -9.13
C HIS A 123 7.53 -4.11 -8.96
N LYS A 124 8.82 -4.14 -8.61
CA LYS A 124 9.68 -2.97 -8.34
C LYS A 124 9.17 -2.08 -7.20
N ILE A 125 8.55 -2.69 -6.20
CA ILE A 125 8.01 -2.00 -5.01
C ILE A 125 8.97 -2.25 -3.85
N ARG A 126 9.56 -1.18 -3.30
CA ARG A 126 10.35 -1.28 -2.06
C ARG A 126 9.42 -1.13 -0.87
N ALA A 127 9.02 -2.26 -0.29
CA ALA A 127 8.22 -2.32 0.91
C ALA A 127 8.75 -3.42 1.83
N PHE A 128 8.53 -3.24 3.14
CA PHE A 128 8.68 -4.32 4.11
C PHE A 128 7.40 -5.15 4.15
N TYR A 129 7.52 -6.41 4.55
CA TYR A 129 6.40 -7.32 4.70
C TYR A 129 6.39 -7.87 6.13
N SER A 130 5.23 -7.76 6.79
CA SER A 130 5.02 -8.15 8.18
C SER A 130 3.81 -9.05 8.28
N ILE A 131 4.04 -10.28 8.77
CA ILE A 131 2.99 -11.27 9.01
C ILE A 131 2.70 -11.34 10.50
N VAL A 132 1.43 -11.32 10.86
CA VAL A 132 0.93 -11.54 12.22
C VAL A 132 -0.12 -12.64 12.21
N GLU A 133 -0.08 -13.50 13.23
CA GLU A 133 -1.08 -14.53 13.51
C GLU A 133 -2.07 -13.97 14.54
N ALA A 134 -3.37 -14.05 14.24
CA ALA A 134 -4.43 -13.61 15.14
C ALA A 134 -5.74 -14.34 14.82
N ASN A 135 -6.74 -14.23 15.69
CA ASN A 135 -8.04 -14.85 15.41
C ASN A 135 -8.86 -14.01 14.42
N ASN A 136 -8.84 -12.69 14.63
CA ASN A 136 -9.61 -11.72 13.86
C ASN A 136 -8.71 -10.63 13.28
N LEU A 137 -9.23 -9.92 12.27
CA LEU A 137 -8.54 -8.79 11.64
C LEU A 137 -8.19 -7.70 12.65
N GLU A 138 -9.09 -7.41 13.59
CA GLU A 138 -8.94 -6.42 14.66
C GLU A 138 -7.68 -6.72 15.50
N GLU A 139 -7.65 -7.87 16.16
CA GLU A 139 -6.52 -8.31 16.99
C GLU A 139 -5.19 -8.32 16.21
N GLY A 140 -5.21 -8.84 14.99
CA GLY A 140 -4.01 -8.87 14.15
C GLY A 140 -3.53 -7.48 13.72
N SER A 141 -4.45 -6.56 13.45
CA SER A 141 -4.14 -5.18 13.08
C SER A 141 -3.59 -4.41 14.28
N ARG A 142 -4.17 -4.58 15.47
CA ARG A 142 -3.64 -4.01 16.72
C ARG A 142 -2.17 -4.39 16.94
N ASN A 143 -1.84 -5.66 16.75
CA ASN A 143 -0.46 -6.15 16.83
C ASN A 143 0.44 -5.50 15.77
N LEU A 144 -0.03 -5.37 14.52
CA LEU A 144 0.73 -4.69 13.47
C LEU A 144 0.96 -3.21 13.79
N PHE A 145 -0.02 -2.52 14.34
CA PHE A 145 0.08 -1.10 14.71
C PHE A 145 1.11 -0.86 15.82
N GLN A 146 1.30 -1.82 16.72
CA GLN A 146 2.24 -1.67 17.83
C GLN A 146 3.65 -2.15 17.50
N LEU A 147 3.77 -3.18 16.64
CA LEU A 147 5.01 -3.92 16.45
C LEU A 147 5.73 -3.61 15.13
N VAL A 148 5.05 -3.01 14.14
CA VAL A 148 5.70 -2.70 12.85
C VAL A 148 6.56 -1.44 12.96
N GLY A 149 7.84 -1.60 12.62
CA GLY A 149 8.80 -0.51 12.55
C GLY A 149 9.99 -0.72 13.48
N LEU A 150 10.94 0.21 13.43
CA LEU A 150 12.11 0.24 14.31
C LEU A 150 12.49 1.69 14.66
N GLY A 151 12.41 2.04 15.94
CA GLY A 151 12.66 3.41 16.40
C GLY A 151 11.73 4.42 15.72
N LYS A 152 12.30 5.45 15.07
CA LYS A 152 11.54 6.45 14.29
C LYS A 152 11.14 6.00 12.89
N LEU A 153 11.64 4.86 12.41
CA LEU A 153 11.18 4.21 11.19
C LEU A 153 9.96 3.36 11.50
N ARG A 154 8.85 4.01 11.83
CA ARG A 154 7.56 3.37 12.11
C ARG A 154 6.46 4.02 11.28
N PRO A 155 5.43 3.25 10.87
CA PRO A 155 4.29 3.81 10.16
C PRO A 155 3.63 4.93 10.98
N ASN A 156 3.01 5.89 10.29
CA ASN A 156 2.17 6.93 10.89
C ASN A 156 0.82 7.05 10.19
N ILE A 157 0.63 6.35 9.08
CA ILE A 157 -0.63 6.25 8.35
C ILE A 157 -0.94 4.78 8.10
N VAL A 158 -2.15 4.35 8.45
CA VAL A 158 -2.69 3.04 8.08
C VAL A 158 -3.55 3.22 6.83
N LEU A 159 -3.25 2.43 5.78
CA LEU A 159 -4.02 2.40 4.54
C LEU A 159 -4.79 1.08 4.45
N LEU A 160 -6.11 1.16 4.38
CA LEU A 160 -7.02 0.03 4.20
C LEU A 160 -7.73 0.11 2.85
N GLY A 161 -8.11 -1.05 2.32
CA GLY A 161 -9.07 -1.12 1.22
C GLY A 161 -10.50 -1.04 1.73
N TYR A 162 -11.36 -0.29 1.04
CA TYR A 162 -12.79 -0.24 1.34
C TYR A 162 -13.42 -1.63 1.20
N LYS A 163 -14.15 -2.06 2.23
CA LYS A 163 -14.86 -3.33 2.24
C LYS A 163 -16.11 -3.26 1.36
N SER A 164 -15.99 -3.56 0.06
CA SER A 164 -17.09 -3.47 -0.89
C SER A 164 -18.25 -4.43 -0.62
N ASN A 165 -17.99 -5.57 0.03
CA ASN A 165 -19.00 -6.59 0.34
C ASN A 165 -19.65 -6.43 1.72
N TRP A 166 -19.54 -5.26 2.37
CA TRP A 166 -20.01 -5.02 3.73
C TRP A 166 -21.49 -5.34 3.97
N ALA A 167 -22.35 -5.22 2.95
CA ALA A 167 -23.77 -5.53 3.05
C ALA A 167 -24.07 -7.04 3.04
N LYS A 168 -23.17 -7.87 2.50
CA LYS A 168 -23.35 -9.32 2.32
C LYS A 168 -22.44 -10.16 3.22
N CYS A 169 -21.43 -9.54 3.82
CA CYS A 169 -20.47 -10.25 4.65
C CYS A 169 -21.06 -10.62 6.01
N ASP A 170 -20.35 -11.48 6.74
CA ASP A 170 -20.69 -11.76 8.12
C ASP A 170 -20.58 -10.49 8.99
N ARG A 171 -21.47 -10.41 9.98
CA ARG A 171 -21.60 -9.26 10.86
C ARG A 171 -20.36 -9.06 11.75
N LEU A 172 -19.74 -10.16 12.21
CA LEU A 172 -18.54 -10.10 13.04
C LEU A 172 -17.34 -9.58 12.25
N GLU A 173 -17.24 -9.93 10.97
CA GLU A 173 -16.20 -9.42 10.08
C GLU A 173 -16.37 -7.91 9.83
N LEU A 174 -17.61 -7.44 9.66
CA LEU A 174 -17.92 -6.02 9.51
C LEU A 174 -17.54 -5.23 10.77
N ARG A 175 -17.92 -5.73 11.95
CA ARG A 175 -17.54 -5.15 13.24
C ARG A 175 -16.02 -5.08 13.39
N SER A 176 -15.33 -6.17 13.06
CA SER A 176 -13.85 -6.23 13.12
C SER A 176 -13.19 -5.19 12.22
N TYR A 177 -13.71 -4.98 10.99
CA TYR A 177 -13.21 -3.95 10.08
C TYR A 177 -13.39 -2.54 10.67
N PHE A 178 -14.54 -2.25 11.26
CA PHE A 178 -14.82 -0.95 11.87
C PHE A 178 -13.97 -0.71 13.12
N ASN A 179 -13.86 -1.70 14.00
CA ASN A 179 -13.00 -1.65 15.18
C ASN A 179 -11.54 -1.41 14.81
N THR A 180 -11.05 -2.04 13.73
CA THR A 180 -9.69 -1.80 13.23
C THR A 180 -9.44 -0.32 12.89
N LEU A 181 -10.45 0.39 12.37
CA LEU A 181 -10.34 1.83 12.09
C LEU A 181 -10.26 2.65 13.38
N HIS A 182 -11.09 2.31 14.38
CA HIS A 182 -11.07 2.96 15.68
C HIS A 182 -9.75 2.73 16.41
N GLU A 183 -9.25 1.50 16.44
CA GLU A 183 -7.96 1.18 17.06
C GLU A 183 -6.81 1.96 16.43
N ALA A 184 -6.82 2.14 15.11
CA ALA A 184 -5.81 2.94 14.44
C ALA A 184 -5.87 4.41 14.91
N LEU A 185 -7.07 4.98 15.01
CA LEU A 185 -7.27 6.36 15.51
C LEU A 185 -6.89 6.50 16.99
N ASP A 186 -7.25 5.53 17.83
CA ASP A 186 -6.92 5.50 19.27
C ASP A 186 -5.40 5.41 19.50
N MET A 187 -4.68 4.76 18.58
CA MET A 187 -3.22 4.72 18.54
C MET A 187 -2.58 5.91 17.80
N TYR A 188 -3.36 6.96 17.49
CA TYR A 188 -2.92 8.20 16.84
C TYR A 188 -2.35 8.00 15.42
N TYR A 189 -2.77 6.96 14.71
CA TYR A 189 -2.47 6.81 13.28
C TYR A 189 -3.39 7.69 12.43
N GLY A 190 -2.85 8.24 11.35
CA GLY A 190 -3.68 8.70 10.24
C GLY A 190 -4.34 7.51 9.57
N VAL A 191 -5.64 7.58 9.28
CA VAL A 191 -6.37 6.48 8.61
C VAL A 191 -6.74 6.91 7.19
N ALA A 192 -6.37 6.08 6.22
CA ALA A 192 -6.75 6.26 4.82
C ALA A 192 -7.50 5.02 4.33
N ILE A 193 -8.61 5.22 3.62
CA ILE A 193 -9.39 4.15 3.01
C ILE A 193 -9.42 4.38 1.50
N LEU A 194 -8.89 3.42 0.75
CA LEU A 194 -8.96 3.44 -0.70
C LEU A 194 -10.19 2.69 -1.19
N ARG A 195 -11.05 3.36 -1.96
CA ARG A 195 -12.17 2.75 -2.66
C ARG A 195 -11.98 2.89 -4.17
N VAL A 196 -12.16 1.78 -4.88
CA VAL A 196 -12.21 1.76 -6.35
C VAL A 196 -13.50 1.07 -6.81
N PRO A 197 -14.07 1.44 -7.96
CA PRO A 197 -15.38 0.93 -8.40
C PRO A 197 -15.46 -0.60 -8.50
N GLN A 198 -14.39 -1.24 -8.98
CA GLN A 198 -14.34 -2.69 -9.22
C GLN A 198 -13.84 -3.49 -8.01
N GLY A 199 -13.66 -2.84 -6.86
CA GLY A 199 -13.03 -3.46 -5.69
C GLY A 199 -11.52 -3.65 -5.84
N LEU A 200 -10.89 -4.07 -4.74
CA LEU A 200 -9.45 -4.20 -4.62
C LEU A 200 -8.96 -5.64 -4.58
N ASP A 201 -9.86 -6.62 -4.44
CA ASP A 201 -9.50 -8.03 -4.28
C ASP A 201 -9.52 -8.74 -5.64
N TYR A 202 -8.34 -9.23 -6.04
CA TYR A 202 -8.10 -9.96 -7.28
C TYR A 202 -7.65 -11.40 -7.02
N SER A 203 -7.78 -11.91 -5.79
CA SER A 203 -7.33 -13.25 -5.40
C SER A 203 -7.92 -14.39 -6.25
N GLN A 204 -9.16 -14.23 -6.76
CA GLN A 204 -9.82 -15.23 -7.60
C GLN A 204 -9.43 -15.11 -9.09
N VAL A 205 -8.86 -13.97 -9.48
CA VAL A 205 -8.65 -13.61 -10.88
C VAL A 205 -7.18 -13.73 -11.26
N VAL A 206 -6.28 -13.44 -10.33
CA VAL A 206 -4.84 -13.50 -10.53
C VAL A 206 -4.33 -14.77 -9.86
N GLU A 207 -3.63 -15.58 -10.63
CA GLU A 207 -2.86 -16.68 -10.07
C GLU A 207 -1.64 -16.10 -9.37
N ASP A 208 -1.41 -16.57 -8.15
CA ASP A 208 -0.12 -16.37 -7.53
C ASP A 208 0.87 -17.24 -8.32
N GLU A 209 1.72 -16.66 -9.17
CA GLU A 209 2.66 -17.45 -10.01
C GLU A 209 3.62 -18.32 -9.17
N ASP A 210 3.72 -18.06 -7.86
CA ASP A 210 4.44 -18.89 -6.92
C ASP A 210 3.55 -20.03 -6.32
N THR A 211 2.35 -20.28 -6.88
CA THR A 211 1.57 -21.53 -6.69
C THR A 211 2.12 -22.56 -7.70
N PRO A 212 2.57 -23.74 -7.27
CA PRO A 212 3.11 -24.72 -8.22
C PRO A 212 2.02 -25.21 -9.20
N VAL A 213 2.25 -25.02 -10.50
CA VAL A 213 1.49 -25.69 -11.56
C VAL A 213 1.89 -27.16 -11.57
N VAL A 214 1.02 -28.03 -11.04
CA VAL A 214 1.17 -29.47 -11.20
C VAL A 214 0.61 -29.85 -12.57
N MET A 215 1.48 -30.02 -13.57
CA MET A 215 1.13 -30.84 -14.74
C MET A 215 1.18 -32.30 -14.31
N ASN A 216 0.06 -32.85 -13.86
CA ASN A 216 -0.16 -34.29 -13.87
C ASN A 216 -1.32 -34.60 -14.80
N GLY A 217 -1.03 -35.41 -15.81
CA GLY A 217 -2.05 -36.01 -16.67
C GLY A 217 -2.99 -36.89 -15.85
N ASN A 218 -4.27 -36.78 -16.21
CA ASN A 218 -5.43 -37.57 -15.81
C ASN A 218 -6.08 -37.29 -14.44
N GLU A 219 -7.31 -36.78 -14.61
CA GLU A 219 -8.53 -36.96 -13.83
C GLU A 219 -8.70 -36.24 -12.46
N THR A 220 -9.86 -35.60 -12.41
CA THR A 220 -10.52 -34.87 -11.33
C THR A 220 -10.58 -35.62 -10.00
N THR A 221 -10.14 -34.98 -8.92
CA THR A 221 -10.87 -34.86 -7.64
C THR A 221 -10.14 -33.86 -6.73
N GLY A 222 -10.89 -32.91 -6.17
CA GLY A 222 -10.37 -31.94 -5.22
C GLY A 222 -10.10 -32.60 -3.87
N ALA A 223 -8.85 -32.52 -3.41
CA ALA A 223 -8.47 -32.69 -2.02
C ALA A 223 -7.18 -31.90 -1.77
N ALA A 224 -7.13 -31.16 -0.66
CA ALA A 224 -5.95 -30.44 -0.22
C ALA A 224 -4.79 -31.41 0.01
N VAL A 225 -3.71 -31.26 -0.76
CA VAL A 225 -2.48 -32.06 -0.57
C VAL A 225 -1.41 -31.16 0.03
N ALA A 226 -0.95 -31.54 1.23
CA ALA A 226 0.15 -30.92 1.94
C ALA A 226 1.45 -31.05 1.11
N GLU A 227 2.10 -29.93 0.80
CA GLU A 227 3.42 -29.92 0.20
C GLU A 227 4.46 -30.62 1.10
N GLU A 228 5.29 -31.46 0.50
CA GLU A 228 6.52 -31.97 1.10
C GLU A 228 7.59 -30.85 1.12
N ILE A 229 7.44 -29.92 2.07
CA ILE A 229 8.36 -28.80 2.29
C ILE A 229 9.67 -29.35 2.86
N LYS A 230 10.74 -29.35 2.04
CA LYS A 230 12.09 -29.78 2.44
C LYS A 230 12.56 -29.08 3.72
N ARG A 231 13.14 -29.87 4.63
CA ARG A 231 13.63 -29.47 5.97
C ARG A 231 14.68 -28.35 5.85
N ASN A 232 14.48 -27.22 6.52
CA ASN A 232 15.57 -26.28 6.78
C ASN A 232 16.50 -26.86 7.85
N GLN A 233 17.80 -26.91 7.56
CA GLN A 233 18.84 -27.15 8.56
C GLN A 233 18.93 -25.93 9.48
N SER A 234 18.92 -26.15 10.80
CA SER A 234 19.08 -25.11 11.80
C SER A 234 20.54 -24.70 11.92
N ALA A 235 20.80 -23.44 12.28
CA ALA A 235 22.15 -22.88 12.48
C ALA A 235 22.98 -23.61 13.55
N GLY A 236 22.38 -24.52 14.32
CA GLY A 236 23.06 -25.38 15.30
C GLY A 236 23.85 -26.56 14.71
N GLN A 237 23.86 -26.75 13.38
CA GLN A 237 24.65 -27.82 12.73
C GLN A 237 25.96 -27.33 12.09
N LEU A 238 26.31 -26.05 12.21
CA LEU A 238 27.55 -25.48 11.65
C LEU A 238 28.83 -25.79 12.44
N SER A 239 28.73 -26.50 13.58
CA SER A 239 29.87 -26.76 14.47
C SER A 239 30.39 -28.20 14.47
N GLN A 240 29.89 -29.08 13.60
CA GLN A 240 30.40 -30.45 13.47
C GLN A 240 30.42 -30.90 12.01
N ASP A 241 31.43 -30.49 11.26
CA ASP A 241 31.88 -31.28 10.11
C ASP A 241 33.34 -30.97 9.80
N GLY A 242 34.21 -31.49 10.66
CA GLY A 242 35.60 -31.77 10.33
C GLY A 242 35.74 -33.28 10.22
N THR A 243 35.72 -33.81 8.99
CA THR A 243 36.36 -35.04 8.48
C THR A 243 35.47 -35.76 7.46
N GLY A 244 36.04 -36.09 6.29
CA GLY A 244 35.50 -37.12 5.40
C GLY A 244 35.06 -36.64 4.03
N SER A 245 35.91 -36.90 3.03
CA SER A 245 35.59 -36.82 1.60
C SER A 245 34.52 -37.83 1.20
N GLU A 246 33.54 -37.43 0.37
CA GLU A 246 33.33 -37.90 -1.01
C GLU A 246 31.91 -37.57 -1.51
N ALA A 247 31.86 -37.07 -2.75
CA ALA A 247 30.75 -37.05 -3.70
C ALA A 247 29.33 -36.75 -3.19
N SER A 248 28.88 -35.50 -3.36
CA SER A 248 27.47 -35.19 -3.66
C SER A 248 27.36 -33.82 -4.34
N THR A 249 26.85 -33.83 -5.57
CA THR A 249 26.56 -32.66 -6.40
C THR A 249 25.60 -31.70 -5.69
N PRO A 250 25.88 -30.39 -5.62
CA PRO A 250 25.00 -29.46 -4.91
C PRO A 250 23.69 -29.21 -5.68
N PRO A 251 22.55 -29.00 -4.99
CA PRO A 251 21.30 -28.65 -5.62
C PRO A 251 21.38 -27.25 -6.26
N GLY A 252 21.03 -27.16 -7.55
CA GLY A 252 21.02 -25.92 -8.31
C GLY A 252 20.16 -24.84 -7.66
N SER A 253 20.75 -23.67 -7.45
CA SER A 253 20.07 -22.47 -6.95
C SER A 253 19.45 -21.70 -8.12
N PRO A 254 18.28 -21.05 -7.94
CA PRO A 254 17.60 -20.34 -9.02
C PRO A 254 18.39 -19.11 -9.47
N GLN A 255 18.54 -18.94 -10.78
CA GLN A 255 19.24 -17.81 -11.41
C GLN A 255 18.49 -16.49 -11.13
N ALA A 256 19.19 -15.53 -10.54
CA ALA A 256 18.72 -14.16 -10.42
C ALA A 256 18.99 -13.39 -11.73
N GLU A 257 17.94 -13.04 -12.47
CA GLU A 257 18.06 -12.12 -13.59
C GLU A 257 18.33 -10.68 -13.12
N ARG A 258 19.29 -10.04 -13.80
CA ARG A 258 19.80 -8.69 -13.51
C ARG A 258 18.74 -7.62 -13.75
N ALA A 259 18.39 -6.86 -12.71
CA ALA A 259 17.69 -5.58 -12.85
C ALA A 259 18.69 -4.47 -13.25
N GLY A 260 18.70 -4.11 -14.54
CA GLY A 260 19.44 -2.96 -15.04
C GLY A 260 18.89 -1.64 -14.50
N THR A 261 19.75 -0.81 -13.91
CA THR A 261 19.46 0.57 -13.53
C THR A 261 19.29 1.43 -14.77
N ALA A 262 18.06 1.81 -15.10
CA ALA A 262 17.77 2.81 -16.11
C ALA A 262 17.70 4.20 -15.47
N ALA A 263 18.62 5.08 -15.89
CA ALA A 263 18.62 6.49 -15.56
C ALA A 263 17.39 7.20 -16.16
N VAL A 264 16.92 8.22 -15.43
CA VAL A 264 15.78 9.07 -15.78
C VAL A 264 16.24 10.17 -16.73
N THR A 265 15.62 10.29 -17.91
CA THR A 265 15.07 11.54 -18.51
C THR A 265 14.72 11.33 -19.99
N SER A 266 13.42 11.30 -20.29
CA SER A 266 12.78 11.82 -21.52
C SER A 266 11.33 11.36 -21.57
N GLU A 267 10.44 12.18 -22.13
CA GLU A 267 9.03 11.82 -22.34
C GLU A 267 8.90 10.55 -23.20
N PRO A 268 7.97 9.63 -22.89
CA PRO A 268 7.87 8.38 -23.63
C PRO A 268 7.20 8.62 -24.98
N SER A 269 7.94 8.34 -26.05
CA SER A 269 7.37 8.14 -27.39
C SER A 269 6.33 7.00 -27.38
N GLY A 270 5.39 7.00 -28.33
CA GLY A 270 4.29 6.01 -28.38
C GLY A 270 4.74 4.53 -28.36
N VAL A 271 5.96 4.25 -28.79
CA VAL A 271 6.56 2.90 -28.79
C VAL A 271 6.93 2.43 -27.38
N GLU A 272 7.37 3.32 -26.48
CA GLU A 272 7.72 2.97 -25.10
C GLU A 272 6.48 2.64 -24.25
N ALA A 273 5.37 3.32 -24.48
CA ALA A 273 4.11 3.05 -23.78
C ALA A 273 3.60 1.63 -24.08
N LEU A 274 3.74 1.17 -25.33
CA LEU A 274 3.40 -0.19 -25.75
C LEU A 274 4.31 -1.23 -25.10
N LYS A 275 5.63 -1.01 -25.08
CA LYS A 275 6.59 -1.90 -24.40
C LYS A 275 6.33 -1.99 -22.89
N ARG A 276 6.05 -0.87 -22.21
CA ARG A 276 5.67 -0.87 -20.79
C ARG A 276 4.36 -1.62 -20.55
N ARG A 277 3.37 -1.47 -21.44
CA ARG A 277 2.10 -2.20 -21.34
C ARG A 277 2.31 -3.71 -21.48
N ALA A 278 3.15 -4.15 -22.42
CA ALA A 278 3.53 -5.56 -22.56
C ALA A 278 4.26 -6.08 -21.31
N SER A 279 5.19 -5.28 -20.75
CA SER A 279 5.89 -5.64 -19.50
C SER A 279 4.96 -5.75 -18.29
N LEU A 280 3.92 -4.90 -18.18
CA LEU A 280 2.93 -5.00 -17.10
C LEU A 280 1.94 -6.14 -17.31
N ALA A 281 1.60 -6.47 -18.56
CA ALA A 281 0.77 -7.64 -18.87
C ALA A 281 1.45 -8.95 -18.48
N ASN A 282 2.77 -9.03 -18.62
CA ASN A 282 3.55 -10.18 -18.21
C ASN A 282 3.64 -10.37 -16.69
N LEU A 283 3.24 -9.36 -15.90
CA LEU A 283 3.36 -9.37 -14.45
C LEU A 283 2.14 -9.99 -13.75
N TYR A 284 1.01 -10.08 -14.46
CA TYR A 284 -0.24 -10.62 -13.93
C TYR A 284 -0.77 -11.69 -14.89
N ARG A 285 -0.88 -12.92 -14.38
CA ARG A 285 -1.48 -14.06 -15.09
C ARG A 285 -2.72 -14.52 -14.36
N GLY A 286 -3.70 -15.01 -15.11
CA GLY A 286 -4.84 -15.71 -14.56
C GLY A 286 -4.52 -17.18 -14.27
N PRO A 287 -5.43 -17.91 -13.60
CA PRO A 287 -5.26 -19.33 -13.29
C PRO A 287 -4.84 -20.17 -14.50
N GLY A 288 -3.81 -21.00 -14.34
CA GLY A 288 -3.23 -21.80 -15.43
C GLY A 288 -2.38 -20.98 -16.42
N GLY A 289 -1.88 -19.81 -16.00
CA GLY A 289 -1.07 -18.94 -16.85
C GLY A 289 -1.83 -18.18 -17.94
N VAL A 290 -3.16 -18.17 -17.91
CA VAL A 290 -4.01 -17.54 -18.95
C VAL A 290 -3.83 -16.02 -18.94
N GLU A 291 -3.82 -15.41 -20.12
CA GLU A 291 -3.77 -13.95 -20.23
C GLU A 291 -5.05 -13.31 -19.67
N LEU A 292 -4.87 -12.33 -18.80
CA LEU A 292 -6.00 -11.58 -18.25
C LEU A 292 -6.65 -10.69 -19.30
N GLY A 293 -7.98 -10.60 -19.24
CA GLY A 293 -8.75 -9.66 -20.05
C GLY A 293 -8.22 -8.23 -19.90
N LYS A 294 -8.24 -7.46 -21.00
CA LYS A 294 -7.68 -6.10 -21.04
C LYS A 294 -8.25 -5.20 -19.94
N ASP A 295 -9.53 -5.32 -19.64
CA ASP A 295 -10.20 -4.49 -18.63
C ASP A 295 -9.75 -4.81 -17.20
N VAL A 296 -9.64 -6.10 -16.88
CA VAL A 296 -9.08 -6.57 -15.59
C VAL A 296 -7.65 -6.05 -15.43
N LEU A 297 -6.82 -6.20 -16.46
CA LEU A 297 -5.45 -5.71 -16.43
C LEU A 297 -5.39 -4.19 -16.31
N ASN A 298 -6.33 -3.46 -16.91
CA ASN A 298 -6.43 -2.00 -16.75
C ASN A 298 -6.74 -1.65 -15.30
N ASN A 299 -7.70 -2.35 -14.68
CA ASN A 299 -8.15 -2.10 -13.31
C ASN A 299 -7.05 -2.44 -12.29
N ILE A 300 -6.37 -3.59 -12.44
CA ILE A 300 -5.33 -4.03 -11.50
C ILE A 300 -4.09 -3.13 -11.53
N THR A 301 -3.80 -2.53 -12.69
CA THR A 301 -2.63 -1.65 -12.87
C THR A 301 -3.00 -0.16 -12.91
N THR A 302 -4.20 0.20 -12.44
CA THR A 302 -4.74 1.57 -12.53
C THR A 302 -3.71 2.61 -12.05
N PHE A 303 -3.11 2.39 -10.87
CA PHE A 303 -2.18 3.34 -10.26
C PHE A 303 -0.73 3.27 -10.77
N ARG A 304 -0.37 2.20 -11.50
CA ARG A 304 0.96 2.09 -12.14
C ARG A 304 1.05 2.88 -13.44
N ARG A 305 -0.09 3.07 -14.10
CA ARG A 305 -0.18 3.73 -15.40
C ARG A 305 -0.26 5.24 -15.25
N LYS A 306 0.14 5.93 -16.32
CA LYS A 306 -0.09 7.38 -16.43
C LYS A 306 -1.59 7.62 -16.56
N GLN A 307 -2.13 8.45 -15.68
CA GLN A 307 -3.53 8.84 -15.70
C GLN A 307 -3.81 9.71 -16.94
N LYS A 308 -5.05 9.63 -17.41
CA LYS A 308 -5.54 10.53 -18.46
C LYS A 308 -5.59 11.96 -17.90
N LYS A 309 -5.72 12.94 -18.80
CA LYS A 309 -5.97 14.33 -18.39
C LYS A 309 -7.27 14.38 -17.60
N GLY A 310 -7.22 14.96 -16.41
CA GLY A 310 -8.35 14.99 -15.47
C GLY A 310 -8.05 15.86 -14.26
N THR A 311 -8.80 15.65 -13.18
CA THR A 311 -8.61 16.39 -11.93
C THR A 311 -8.42 15.46 -10.73
N ILE A 312 -7.67 15.95 -9.75
CA ILE A 312 -7.65 15.43 -8.38
C ILE A 312 -8.45 16.41 -7.54
N ASP A 313 -9.61 15.98 -7.06
CA ASP A 313 -10.52 16.83 -6.31
C ASP A 313 -10.36 16.55 -4.82
N VAL A 314 -10.02 17.58 -4.04
CA VAL A 314 -9.82 17.48 -2.59
C VAL A 314 -10.98 18.15 -1.88
N TRP A 315 -11.78 17.38 -1.17
CA TRP A 315 -12.89 17.86 -0.35
C TRP A 315 -12.40 18.08 1.08
N TRP A 316 -11.92 19.29 1.35
CA TRP A 316 -11.41 19.70 2.65
C TRP A 316 -12.56 20.23 3.51
N LEU A 317 -13.16 19.32 4.27
CA LEU A 317 -14.40 19.57 5.03
C LEU A 317 -14.14 20.01 6.48
N TYR A 318 -12.96 19.68 7.00
CA TYR A 318 -12.52 19.94 8.36
C TYR A 318 -11.00 20.07 8.38
N ASP A 319 -10.48 20.77 9.39
CA ASP A 319 -9.04 20.79 9.66
C ASP A 319 -8.61 19.44 10.27
N ASP A 320 -7.86 18.67 9.50
CA ASP A 320 -7.36 17.33 9.82
C ASP A 320 -5.84 17.31 10.04
N GLY A 321 -5.25 18.48 10.33
CA GLY A 321 -3.79 18.63 10.41
C GLY A 321 -3.09 18.62 9.05
N GLY A 322 -3.85 18.69 7.95
CA GLY A 322 -3.35 18.87 6.59
C GLY A 322 -3.03 17.59 5.82
N LEU A 323 -3.32 16.40 6.39
CA LEU A 323 -3.04 15.13 5.71
C LEU A 323 -3.83 15.00 4.39
N THR A 324 -5.10 15.40 4.39
CA THR A 324 -5.96 15.40 3.19
C THR A 324 -5.50 16.36 2.09
N LEU A 325 -4.69 17.38 2.41
CA LEU A 325 -4.06 18.26 1.42
C LEU A 325 -2.69 17.73 0.99
N LEU A 326 -1.93 17.15 1.93
CA LEU A 326 -0.57 16.64 1.69
C LEU A 326 -0.57 15.44 0.73
N LEU A 327 -1.45 14.46 0.92
CA LEU A 327 -1.44 13.24 0.09
C LEU A 327 -1.73 13.55 -1.39
N PRO A 328 -2.78 14.31 -1.75
CA PRO A 328 -3.01 14.74 -3.14
C PRO A 328 -1.84 15.54 -3.72
N TYR A 329 -1.26 16.46 -2.95
CA TYR A 329 -0.10 17.23 -3.40
C TYR A 329 1.09 16.31 -3.70
N ILE A 330 1.37 15.32 -2.85
CA ILE A 330 2.42 14.33 -3.13
C ILE A 330 2.11 13.58 -4.43
N LEU A 331 0.85 13.22 -4.68
CA LEU A 331 0.44 12.56 -5.93
C LEU A 331 0.69 13.44 -7.15
N THR A 332 0.39 14.74 -7.13
CA THR A 332 0.64 15.64 -8.28
C THR A 332 2.13 15.75 -8.63
N THR A 333 3.04 15.57 -7.67
CA THR A 333 4.50 15.48 -7.95
C THR A 333 4.92 14.20 -8.69
N ARG A 334 4.01 13.23 -8.88
CA ARG A 334 4.31 11.94 -9.51
C ARG A 334 4.02 11.98 -11.01
N SER A 335 4.91 11.38 -11.80
CA SER A 335 4.76 11.31 -13.25
C SER A 335 3.44 10.69 -13.70
N GLN A 336 2.90 9.74 -12.92
CA GLN A 336 1.63 9.09 -13.18
C GLN A 336 0.45 10.06 -13.17
N TRP A 337 0.52 11.10 -12.34
CA TRP A 337 -0.55 12.07 -12.10
C TRP A 337 -0.23 13.47 -12.65
N SER A 338 0.90 13.62 -13.35
CA SER A 338 1.36 14.89 -13.93
C SER A 338 0.36 15.59 -14.86
N ASN A 339 -0.60 14.84 -15.43
CA ASN A 339 -1.65 15.38 -16.30
C ASN A 339 -2.94 15.73 -15.53
N CYS A 340 -2.97 15.57 -14.22
CA CYS A 340 -4.13 15.81 -13.38
C CYS A 340 -3.98 17.11 -12.61
N ASN A 341 -4.97 18.00 -12.72
CA ASN A 341 -4.96 19.27 -12.01
C ASN A 341 -5.61 19.14 -10.63
N LEU A 342 -5.03 19.77 -9.61
CA LEU A 342 -5.57 19.76 -8.25
C LEU A 342 -6.68 20.80 -8.12
N ARG A 343 -7.88 20.41 -7.68
CA ARG A 343 -8.97 21.32 -7.29
C ARG A 343 -9.26 21.12 -5.81
N VAL A 344 -9.49 22.20 -5.08
CA VAL A 344 -9.80 22.15 -3.65
C VAL A 344 -11.22 22.63 -3.43
N PHE A 345 -12.04 21.80 -2.79
CA PHE A 345 -13.41 22.08 -2.40
C PHE A 345 -13.47 22.34 -0.91
N ALA A 346 -13.97 23.51 -0.54
CA ALA A 346 -14.20 23.92 0.84
C ALA A 346 -15.70 24.06 1.10
N LEU A 347 -16.12 23.91 2.35
CA LEU A 347 -17.52 24.11 2.72
C LEU A 347 -17.73 25.50 3.32
N ALA A 348 -18.82 26.16 2.93
CA ALA A 348 -19.33 27.33 3.63
C ALA A 348 -20.70 27.01 4.25
N ASN A 349 -20.89 27.46 5.49
CA ASN A 349 -22.17 27.30 6.17
C ASN A 349 -23.22 28.28 5.63
N ARG A 350 -22.79 29.49 5.26
CA ARG A 350 -23.67 30.55 4.72
C ARG A 350 -23.13 31.09 3.41
N LYS A 351 -24.04 31.57 2.55
CA LYS A 351 -23.67 32.16 1.24
C LYS A 351 -22.85 33.44 1.40
N ASP A 352 -23.05 34.18 2.48
CA ASP A 352 -22.35 35.44 2.74
C ASP A 352 -20.88 35.23 3.15
N GLU A 353 -20.49 33.99 3.48
CA GLU A 353 -19.13 33.61 3.92
C GLU A 353 -18.26 33.07 2.78
N LEU A 354 -18.82 32.91 1.56
CA LEU A 354 -18.13 32.25 0.43
C LEU A 354 -16.79 32.91 0.08
N ASP A 355 -16.77 34.23 -0.08
CA ASP A 355 -15.56 34.97 -0.46
C ASP A 355 -14.50 34.92 0.64
N MET A 356 -14.93 34.94 1.90
CA MET A 356 -14.03 34.88 3.05
C MET A 356 -13.37 33.51 3.15
N GLU A 357 -14.15 32.43 3.06
CA GLU A 357 -13.65 31.06 3.10
C GLU A 357 -12.75 30.76 1.89
N GLN A 358 -13.10 31.24 0.70
CA GLN A 358 -12.26 31.09 -0.48
C GLN A 358 -10.89 31.75 -0.30
N ARG A 359 -10.85 32.99 0.22
CA ARG A 359 -9.59 33.70 0.52
C ARG A 359 -8.79 33.03 1.62
N SER A 360 -9.47 32.55 2.68
CA SER A 360 -8.85 31.81 3.77
C SER A 360 -8.16 30.55 3.24
N MET A 361 -8.85 29.78 2.39
CA MET A 361 -8.30 28.60 1.72
C MET A 361 -7.10 28.92 0.85
N ALA A 362 -7.21 29.95 0.01
CA ALA A 362 -6.14 30.37 -0.90
C ALA A 362 -4.89 30.76 -0.11
N ASN A 363 -5.06 31.48 1.00
CA ASN A 363 -3.96 31.85 1.90
C ASN A 363 -3.32 30.61 2.56
N LEU A 364 -4.12 29.62 2.95
CA LEU A 364 -3.61 28.37 3.53
C LEU A 364 -2.79 27.57 2.51
N LEU A 365 -3.32 27.38 1.29
CA LEU A 365 -2.64 26.69 0.21
C LEU A 365 -1.33 27.41 -0.19
N ALA A 366 -1.34 28.75 -0.22
CA ALA A 366 -0.14 29.55 -0.46
C ALA A 366 0.92 29.35 0.62
N LYS A 367 0.53 29.26 1.91
CA LYS A 367 1.46 28.95 3.02
C LYS A 367 2.11 27.57 2.84
N PHE A 368 1.36 26.60 2.35
CA PHE A 368 1.88 25.26 2.05
C PHE A 368 2.59 25.15 0.69
N ARG A 369 2.56 26.22 -0.13
CA ARG A 369 3.10 26.23 -1.51
C ARG A 369 2.52 25.10 -2.35
N ILE A 370 1.23 24.85 -2.17
CA ILE A 370 0.49 23.86 -2.96
C ILE A 370 -0.10 24.60 -4.15
N ASP A 371 0.39 24.27 -5.34
CA ASP A 371 -0.22 24.74 -6.58
C ASP A 371 -1.56 24.04 -6.80
N TYR A 372 -2.58 24.83 -7.11
CA TYR A 372 -3.93 24.36 -7.40
C TYR A 372 -4.47 25.05 -8.64
N SER A 373 -5.40 24.40 -9.30
CA SER A 373 -6.10 24.93 -10.48
C SER A 373 -7.31 25.76 -10.10
N ASP A 374 -8.04 25.35 -9.06
CA ASP A 374 -9.22 26.08 -8.59
C ASP A 374 -9.52 25.79 -7.10
N VAL A 375 -10.15 26.77 -6.43
CA VAL A 375 -10.72 26.64 -5.09
C VAL A 375 -12.20 26.94 -5.18
N ILE A 376 -13.03 25.92 -4.93
CA ILE A 376 -14.48 25.97 -5.07
C ILE A 376 -15.09 25.87 -3.67
N VAL A 377 -15.86 26.88 -3.28
CA VAL A 377 -16.56 26.86 -1.98
C VAL A 377 -18.01 26.44 -2.21
N ILE A 378 -18.41 25.35 -1.58
CA ILE A 378 -19.75 24.78 -1.71
C ILE A 378 -20.63 25.29 -0.55
N PRO A 379 -21.70 26.05 -0.84
CA PRO A 379 -22.68 26.41 0.17
C PRO A 379 -23.62 25.24 0.48
N ASP A 380 -24.44 25.42 1.52
CA ASP A 380 -25.69 24.67 1.66
C ASP A 380 -25.56 23.15 1.96
N VAL A 381 -24.43 22.71 2.54
CA VAL A 381 -24.22 21.31 2.95
C VAL A 381 -25.20 20.87 4.04
N ALA A 382 -25.69 21.81 4.84
CA ALA A 382 -26.68 21.57 5.89
C ALA A 382 -28.12 21.46 5.34
N LYS A 383 -28.36 21.69 4.04
CA LYS A 383 -29.70 21.53 3.46
C LYS A 383 -30.16 20.07 3.53
N LYS A 384 -31.48 19.91 3.54
CA LYS A 384 -32.11 18.60 3.49
C LYS A 384 -31.77 17.93 2.14
N ALA A 385 -31.31 16.69 2.20
CA ALA A 385 -31.02 15.91 1.00
C ALA A 385 -32.31 15.62 0.20
N ALA A 386 -32.15 15.34 -1.10
CA ALA A 386 -33.26 14.99 -1.97
C ALA A 386 -34.01 13.76 -1.43
N GLU A 387 -35.30 13.69 -1.71
CA GLU A 387 -36.12 12.58 -1.24
C GLU A 387 -35.69 11.23 -1.82
N SER A 388 -35.30 11.20 -3.10
CA SER A 388 -34.75 10.02 -3.76
C SER A 388 -33.50 9.48 -3.06
N SER A 389 -32.55 10.35 -2.73
CA SER A 389 -31.31 9.95 -2.04
C SER A 389 -31.56 9.46 -0.61
N ARG A 390 -32.56 10.02 0.08
CA ARG A 390 -32.97 9.56 1.42
C ARG A 390 -33.62 8.18 1.34
N MET A 391 -34.51 7.95 0.37
CA MET A 391 -35.10 6.63 0.13
C MET A 391 -34.03 5.58 -0.21
N GLU A 392 -33.03 5.92 -1.05
CA GLU A 392 -31.90 5.04 -1.35
C GLU A 392 -31.12 4.65 -0.09
N PHE A 393 -30.88 5.62 0.80
CA PHE A 393 -30.23 5.36 2.09
C PHE A 393 -31.09 4.48 3.00
N ASP A 394 -32.39 4.74 3.10
CA ASP A 394 -33.30 3.97 3.95
C ASP A 394 -33.40 2.50 3.54
N GLN A 395 -33.38 2.23 2.22
CA GLN A 395 -33.30 0.86 1.67
C GLN A 395 -31.95 0.21 1.99
N LEU A 396 -30.85 0.97 1.93
CA LEU A 396 -29.50 0.44 2.18
C LEU A 396 -29.32 -0.08 3.61
N ILE A 397 -29.96 0.56 4.59
CA ILE A 397 -29.84 0.19 6.01
C ILE A 397 -30.98 -0.71 6.50
N GLU A 398 -31.93 -1.08 5.65
CA GLU A 398 -33.14 -1.83 6.03
C GLU A 398 -32.80 -3.15 6.74
N ASP A 399 -31.85 -3.91 6.19
CA ASP A 399 -31.38 -5.18 6.76
C ASP A 399 -30.61 -5.03 8.08
N PHE A 400 -30.22 -3.80 8.43
CA PHE A 400 -29.46 -3.48 9.64
C PHE A 400 -30.33 -2.87 10.73
N LYS A 401 -31.60 -2.51 10.44
CA LYS A 401 -32.53 -1.98 11.45
C LYS A 401 -33.00 -3.10 12.38
N ALA A 402 -33.13 -2.78 13.67
CA ALA A 402 -33.71 -3.70 14.65
C ALA A 402 -35.14 -4.09 14.25
N LYS A 403 -35.44 -5.39 14.21
CA LYS A 403 -36.76 -5.93 13.83
C LYS A 403 -37.82 -5.82 14.95
N SER A 404 -37.42 -5.47 16.17
CA SER A 404 -38.29 -5.28 17.34
C SER A 404 -37.53 -4.53 18.45
N ASN A 405 -38.26 -3.98 19.44
CA ASN A 405 -37.70 -3.39 20.68
C ASN A 405 -37.03 -4.44 21.61
N VAL A 406 -36.46 -5.51 21.04
CA VAL A 406 -35.69 -6.49 21.79
C VAL A 406 -34.39 -5.82 22.22
N GLU A 407 -34.07 -5.93 23.51
CA GLU A 407 -32.81 -5.45 24.06
C GLU A 407 -31.66 -5.93 23.17
N ILE A 408 -30.81 -5.01 22.74
CA ILE A 408 -29.65 -5.36 21.92
C ILE A 408 -28.74 -6.20 22.81
N ASP A 409 -28.71 -7.51 22.59
CA ASP A 409 -27.75 -8.40 23.25
C ASP A 409 -26.33 -7.88 23.01
N LYS A 410 -25.42 -8.08 23.98
CA LYS A 410 -24.00 -7.66 23.87
C LYS A 410 -23.31 -8.15 22.60
N GLU A 411 -23.77 -9.28 22.04
CA GLU A 411 -23.26 -9.83 20.78
C GLU A 411 -23.68 -9.03 19.54
N ASN A 412 -24.87 -8.41 19.58
CA ASN A 412 -25.44 -7.60 18.50
C ASN A 412 -25.10 -6.10 18.62
N GLU A 413 -24.45 -5.69 19.70
CA GLU A 413 -24.00 -4.32 19.94
C GLU A 413 -23.02 -3.85 18.83
N GLY A 414 -23.35 -2.73 18.18
CA GLY A 414 -22.57 -2.16 17.08
C GLY A 414 -22.83 -2.78 15.70
N VAL A 415 -23.74 -3.76 15.59
CA VAL A 415 -24.10 -4.44 14.34
C VAL A 415 -25.50 -4.07 13.85
N VAL A 416 -26.41 -3.83 14.79
CA VAL A 416 -27.82 -3.49 14.54
C VAL A 416 -28.04 -2.02 14.87
N ILE A 417 -28.88 -1.35 14.10
CA ILE A 417 -29.23 0.07 14.24
C ILE A 417 -30.57 0.18 14.97
N SER A 418 -30.57 0.84 16.12
CA SER A 418 -31.78 1.18 16.86
C SER A 418 -32.46 2.44 16.31
N GLU A 419 -33.76 2.58 16.57
CA GLU A 419 -34.51 3.79 16.19
C GLU A 419 -33.99 5.04 16.93
N ALA A 420 -33.57 4.87 18.20
CA ALA A 420 -32.99 5.95 18.99
C ALA A 420 -31.66 6.46 18.40
N GLU A 421 -30.78 5.57 17.94
CA GLU A 421 -29.53 5.94 17.27
C GLU A 421 -29.79 6.66 15.94
N LEU A 422 -30.74 6.15 15.16
CA LEU A 422 -31.11 6.75 13.88
C LEU A 422 -31.68 8.16 14.07
N LEU A 423 -32.49 8.37 15.11
CA LEU A 423 -32.99 9.69 15.47
C LEU A 423 -31.87 10.61 15.98
N GLY A 424 -30.99 10.11 16.85
CA GLY A 424 -29.88 10.86 17.42
C GLY A 424 -28.84 11.30 16.38
N GLN A 425 -28.63 10.50 15.32
CA GLN A 425 -27.66 10.78 14.25
C GLN A 425 -28.29 11.37 12.99
N ARG A 426 -29.58 11.73 13.01
CA ARG A 426 -30.33 12.18 11.84
C ARG A 426 -29.67 13.33 11.06
N GLU A 427 -29.12 14.32 11.75
CA GLU A 427 -28.44 15.45 11.11
C GLU A 427 -27.12 15.04 10.43
N LYS A 428 -26.32 14.20 11.11
CA LYS A 428 -25.07 13.64 10.56
C LYS A 428 -25.37 12.80 9.32
N THR A 429 -26.39 11.94 9.39
CA THR A 429 -26.87 11.13 8.26
C THR A 429 -27.31 12.01 7.09
N ASN A 430 -28.17 12.99 7.32
CA ASN A 430 -28.61 13.90 6.26
C ASN A 430 -27.43 14.63 5.61
N ARG A 431 -26.45 15.08 6.41
CA ARG A 431 -25.24 15.72 5.90
C ARG A 431 -24.44 14.80 4.98
N HIS A 432 -24.25 13.53 5.34
CA HIS A 432 -23.53 12.58 4.49
C HIS A 432 -24.29 12.26 3.19
N VAL A 433 -25.62 12.12 3.24
CA VAL A 433 -26.45 11.92 2.05
C VAL A 433 -26.38 13.14 1.14
N ARG A 434 -26.48 14.36 1.69
CA ARG A 434 -26.36 15.61 0.91
C ARG A 434 -24.96 15.78 0.32
N LEU A 435 -23.92 15.42 1.07
CA LEU A 435 -22.54 15.46 0.57
C LEU A 435 -22.32 14.51 -0.60
N ARG A 436 -22.95 13.32 -0.60
CA ARG A 436 -22.92 12.41 -1.75
C ARG A 436 -23.51 13.05 -3.01
N GLU A 437 -24.63 13.76 -2.90
CA GLU A 437 -25.23 14.49 -4.03
C GLU A 437 -24.27 15.51 -4.60
N LEU A 438 -23.70 16.35 -3.72
CA LEU A 438 -22.74 17.39 -4.10
C LEU A 438 -21.47 16.80 -4.75
N LEU A 439 -21.00 15.66 -4.25
CA LEU A 439 -19.85 14.94 -4.81
C LEU A 439 -20.15 14.43 -6.22
N LEU A 440 -21.33 13.87 -6.44
CA LEU A 440 -21.78 13.41 -7.76
C LEU A 440 -22.02 14.58 -8.73
N GLU A 441 -22.44 15.74 -8.24
CA GLU A 441 -22.64 16.94 -9.05
C GLU A 441 -21.29 17.54 -9.52
N ASN A 442 -20.27 17.59 -8.64
CA ASN A 442 -19.05 18.36 -8.89
C ASN A 442 -17.81 17.52 -9.27
N SER A 443 -17.77 16.26 -8.84
CA SER A 443 -16.57 15.40 -8.90
C SER A 443 -16.80 14.04 -9.58
N ARG A 444 -17.89 13.87 -10.35
CA ARG A 444 -18.20 12.61 -11.05
C ARG A 444 -17.11 12.18 -12.04
N ASP A 445 -16.54 13.13 -12.77
CA ASP A 445 -15.53 12.87 -13.80
C ASP A 445 -14.09 13.04 -13.29
N ALA A 446 -13.92 13.26 -11.97
CA ALA A 446 -12.62 13.39 -11.35
C ALA A 446 -11.83 12.07 -11.44
N SER A 447 -10.51 12.16 -11.64
CA SER A 447 -9.64 10.98 -11.66
C SER A 447 -9.38 10.41 -10.27
N LEU A 448 -9.40 11.27 -9.25
CA LEU A 448 -9.31 10.89 -7.85
C LEU A 448 -10.07 11.92 -7.01
N VAL A 449 -10.84 11.43 -6.04
CA VAL A 449 -11.47 12.27 -5.02
C VAL A 449 -10.84 11.92 -3.68
N VAL A 450 -10.29 12.92 -3.00
CA VAL A 450 -9.76 12.79 -1.64
C VAL A 450 -10.68 13.57 -0.72
N MET A 451 -11.26 12.87 0.26
CA MET A 451 -12.28 13.43 1.13
C MET A 451 -11.99 13.06 2.57
N TYR A 452 -12.14 14.04 3.46
CA TYR A 452 -12.13 13.78 4.89
C TYR A 452 -13.40 13.03 5.31
N ALA A 453 -13.24 11.98 6.09
CA ALA A 453 -14.35 11.25 6.72
C ALA A 453 -14.19 11.30 8.24
N LYS A 454 -15.17 11.91 8.93
CA LYS A 454 -15.29 11.79 10.38
C LYS A 454 -15.97 10.47 10.69
N LEU A 455 -15.19 9.48 11.15
CA LEU A 455 -15.73 8.23 11.69
C LEU A 455 -16.60 8.55 12.92
#